data_AF-A0A2V8NNC9-F1
#
_entry.id   AF-A0A2V8NNC9-F1
#
_cell.length_a   1.000
_cell.length_b   1.000
_cell.length_c   1.000
_cell.angle_alpha   90.00
_cell.angle_beta   90.00
_cell.angle_gamma   90.00
#
_symmetry.space_group_name_H-M   'P 1'
#
loop_
_entity.id
_entity.type
_entity.pdbx_description
1 polymer ?
#
loop_
_entity_poly.entity_id
_entity_poly.type
_entity_poly.pdbx_seq_one_letter_code
_entity_poly.pdbx_strand_id
1 'polypeptide(L)'
;RKNDTLRLRGTNTDRRKWLFGRLQWDVGRFLTGKESSPTAQMTIRQGGKFVLDSTWNHRQIDLPQGSFATNLGNMRVTYNFTPSIFTQSLIQYNDRTDRWSTNLRFHWLLTAGTGLFVVYNDTESMNGLGPVNRAFIVKYVRQFDILR
;
A
#
# COMPACT_ATOMS: atom_id res chain seq x y z
N ARG A 1 -25.33 -2.02 11.10
CA ARG A 1 -26.02 -0.99 10.26
C ARG A 1 -25.46 -1.14 8.85
N LYS A 2 -26.26 -1.61 7.89
CA LYS A 2 -25.82 -2.07 6.57
C LYS A 2 -25.57 -0.83 5.68
N ASN A 3 -24.34 -0.62 5.24
CA ASN A 3 -24.03 0.44 4.26
C ASN A 3 -24.39 -0.11 2.88
N ASP A 4 -25.46 0.40 2.28
CA ASP A 4 -25.82 0.08 0.90
C ASP A 4 -24.95 0.93 -0.04
N THR A 5 -23.74 0.44 -0.32
CA THR A 5 -22.83 0.97 -1.34
C THR A 5 -23.04 0.21 -2.65
N LEU A 6 -23.46 0.91 -3.69
CA LEU A 6 -23.58 0.37 -5.04
C LEU A 6 -22.25 0.56 -5.78
N ARG A 7 -21.64 -0.55 -6.16
CA ARG A 7 -20.42 -0.51 -6.97
C ARG A 7 -20.78 -0.29 -8.42
N LEU A 8 -20.41 0.86 -8.98
CA LEU A 8 -20.58 1.15 -10.39
C LEU A 8 -19.35 0.63 -11.15
N ARG A 9 -19.65 -0.14 -12.22
CA ARG A 9 -18.77 -0.77 -13.22
C ARG A 9 -17.27 -0.43 -13.08
N GLY A 10 -16.47 -1.44 -12.70
CA GLY A 10 -15.01 -1.34 -12.77
C GLY A 10 -14.47 -1.77 -14.12
N THR A 11 -13.59 -0.98 -14.73
CA THR A 11 -12.86 -1.36 -15.95
C THR A 11 -11.47 -1.85 -15.57
N ASN A 12 -11.03 -2.97 -16.16
CA ASN A 12 -9.75 -3.59 -15.87
C ASN A 12 -9.06 -3.93 -17.19
N THR A 13 -7.76 -3.72 -17.27
CA THR A 13 -6.94 -4.31 -18.32
C THR A 13 -6.50 -5.73 -17.92
N ASP A 14 -5.81 -6.45 -18.81
CA ASP A 14 -5.36 -7.81 -18.53
C ASP A 14 -4.31 -7.85 -17.40
N ARG A 15 -4.64 -8.51 -16.28
CA ARG A 15 -3.76 -8.68 -15.10
C ARG A 15 -2.48 -9.44 -15.40
N ARG A 16 -2.41 -10.20 -16.49
CA ARG A 16 -1.25 -11.01 -16.87
C ARG A 16 -0.22 -10.21 -17.66
N LYS A 17 -0.59 -9.03 -18.15
CA LYS A 17 0.31 -8.18 -18.91
C LYS A 17 1.26 -7.43 -17.98
N TRP A 18 2.38 -6.99 -18.57
CA TRP A 18 3.39 -6.20 -17.91
C TRP A 18 2.82 -4.87 -17.35
N LEU A 19 1.72 -4.37 -17.92
CA LEU A 19 0.96 -3.23 -17.41
C LEU A 19 -0.49 -3.64 -17.17
N PHE A 20 -0.94 -3.43 -15.93
CA PHE A 20 -2.31 -3.61 -15.49
C PHE A 20 -2.85 -2.29 -14.96
N GLY A 21 -4.08 -1.95 -15.32
CA GLY A 21 -4.81 -0.81 -14.81
C GLY A 21 -6.23 -1.23 -14.44
N ARG A 22 -6.73 -0.68 -13.33
CA ARG A 22 -8.11 -0.84 -12.91
C ARG A 22 -8.67 0.51 -12.46
N LEU A 23 -9.84 0.86 -12.97
CA LEU A 23 -10.66 1.94 -12.45
C LEU A 23 -11.92 1.33 -11.86
N GLN A 24 -12.31 1.81 -10.69
CA GLN A 24 -13.51 1.38 -9.97
C GLN A 24 -14.17 2.62 -9.41
N TRP A 25 -15.50 2.67 -9.43
CA TRP A 25 -16.24 3.77 -8.83
C TRP A 25 -17.37 3.24 -7.96
N ASP A 26 -17.28 3.48 -6.66
CA ASP A 26 -18.33 3.09 -5.73
C ASP A 26 -19.18 4.31 -5.38
N VAL A 27 -20.52 4.19 -5.47
CA VAL A 27 -21.45 5.26 -5.12
C VAL A 27 -22.51 4.68 -4.19
N GLY A 28 -22.80 5.35 -3.07
CA GLY A 28 -23.65 4.76 -2.05
C GLY A 28 -24.19 5.74 -1.03
N ARG A 29 -24.81 5.20 0.01
CA ARG A 29 -25.21 5.98 1.19
C ARG A 29 -24.15 5.85 2.28
N PHE A 30 -23.83 6.98 2.91
CA PHE A 30 -22.96 7.05 4.08
C PHE A 30 -23.67 7.78 5.22
N LEU A 31 -24.05 7.05 6.27
CA LEU A 31 -24.89 7.57 7.36
C LEU A 31 -26.18 8.22 6.81
N THR A 32 -26.43 9.50 7.12
CA THR A 32 -27.56 10.29 6.61
C THR A 32 -27.28 10.89 5.23
N GLY A 33 -26.06 10.71 4.71
CA GLY A 33 -25.54 11.32 3.50
C GLY A 33 -25.31 10.35 2.33
N LYS A 34 -24.57 10.84 1.33
CA LYS A 34 -24.16 10.10 0.13
C LYS A 34 -22.63 10.03 0.07
N GLU A 35 -22.12 8.98 -0.55
CA GLU A 35 -20.69 8.78 -0.77
C GLU A 35 -20.43 8.45 -2.24
N SER A 36 -19.33 8.99 -2.76
CA SER A 36 -18.78 8.70 -4.07
C SER A 36 -17.27 8.45 -3.94
N SER A 37 -16.82 7.27 -4.34
CA SER A 37 -15.48 6.74 -4.05
C SER A 37 -14.82 6.16 -5.30
N PRO A 38 -14.35 7.00 -6.25
CA PRO A 38 -13.47 6.54 -7.32
C PRO A 38 -12.14 6.00 -6.80
N THR A 39 -11.72 4.85 -7.34
CA THR A 39 -10.46 4.18 -7.05
C THR A 39 -9.74 3.87 -8.36
N ALA A 40 -8.50 4.33 -8.46
CA ALA A 40 -7.58 4.00 -9.54
C ALA A 40 -6.49 3.06 -9.02
N GLN A 41 -6.18 2.03 -9.80
CA GLN A 41 -5.14 1.04 -9.50
C GLN A 41 -4.28 0.87 -10.74
N MET A 42 -2.97 0.81 -10.55
CA MET A 42 -2.00 0.55 -11.59
C MET A 42 -0.99 -0.46 -11.06
N THR A 43 -0.71 -1.50 -11.85
CA THR A 43 0.44 -2.34 -11.61
C THR A 43 1.33 -2.42 -12.83
N ILE A 44 2.63 -2.23 -12.63
CA ILE A 44 3.67 -2.48 -13.64
C ILE A 44 4.50 -3.67 -13.17
N ARG A 45 4.79 -4.60 -14.07
CA ARG A 45 5.62 -5.80 -13.86
C ARG A 45 6.64 -5.90 -14.96
N GLN A 46 7.93 -5.95 -14.61
CA GLN A 46 9.01 -6.09 -15.57
C GLN A 46 9.89 -7.29 -15.22
N GLY A 47 9.84 -8.31 -16.09
CA GLY A 47 10.79 -9.44 -16.09
C GLY A 47 10.88 -10.24 -14.78
N GLY A 48 9.82 -10.23 -13.95
CA GLY A 48 9.83 -10.86 -12.62
C GLY A 48 10.75 -10.20 -11.57
N LYS A 49 11.52 -9.18 -11.97
CA LYS A 49 12.45 -8.47 -11.10
C LYS A 49 11.82 -7.24 -10.48
N PHE A 50 11.01 -6.51 -11.22
CA PHE A 50 10.42 -5.25 -10.75
C PHE A 50 8.91 -5.32 -10.78
N VAL A 51 8.30 -4.88 -9.67
CA VAL A 51 6.85 -4.69 -9.55
C VAL A 51 6.58 -3.34 -8.90
N LEU A 52 5.74 -2.53 -9.54
CA LEU A 52 5.19 -1.29 -8.97
C LEU A 52 3.68 -1.45 -8.90
N ASP A 53 3.11 -1.46 -7.70
CA ASP A 53 1.67 -1.44 -7.45
C ASP A 53 1.27 -0.10 -6.84
N SER A 54 0.47 0.68 -7.54
CA SER A 54 -0.05 1.96 -7.06
C SER A 54 -1.58 1.91 -6.98
N THR A 55 -2.14 2.52 -5.94
CA THR A 55 -3.58 2.68 -5.74
C THR A 55 -3.86 4.07 -5.21
N TRP A 56 -4.83 4.73 -5.80
CA TRP A 56 -5.34 6.02 -5.36
C TRP A 56 -6.85 5.92 -5.17
N ASN A 57 -7.33 6.24 -3.98
CA ASN A 57 -8.75 6.31 -3.66
C ASN A 57 -9.09 7.74 -3.26
N HIS A 58 -9.99 8.36 -4.02
CA HIS A 58 -10.58 9.64 -3.66
C HIS A 58 -12.01 9.37 -3.24
N ARG A 59 -12.39 9.83 -2.06
CA ARG A 59 -13.71 9.60 -1.50
C ARG A 59 -14.33 10.92 -1.10
N GLN A 60 -15.45 11.24 -1.73
CA GLN A 60 -16.29 12.38 -1.41
C GLN A 60 -17.50 11.91 -0.61
N ILE A 61 -17.75 12.57 0.51
CA ILE A 61 -18.87 12.29 1.40
C ILE A 61 -19.68 13.58 1.58
N ASP A 62 -20.95 13.53 1.22
CA ASP A 62 -21.88 14.64 1.34
C ASP A 62 -22.90 14.33 2.43
N LEU A 63 -22.90 15.11 3.52
CA LEU A 63 -23.85 14.98 4.63
C LEU A 63 -24.72 16.25 4.75
N PRO A 64 -25.92 16.18 5.37
CA PRO A 64 -26.77 17.35 5.58
C PRO A 64 -26.06 18.51 6.31
N GLN A 65 -25.13 18.18 7.20
CA GLN A 65 -24.34 19.14 7.98
C GLN A 65 -23.08 19.66 7.26
N GLY A 66 -22.76 19.16 6.07
CA GLY A 66 -21.57 19.55 5.30
C GLY A 66 -20.97 18.41 4.49
N SER A 67 -20.12 18.75 3.52
CA SER A 67 -19.38 17.79 2.69
C SER A 67 -17.90 17.79 3.02
N PHE A 68 -17.24 16.65 2.85
CA PHE A 68 -15.80 16.51 2.97
C PHE A 68 -15.26 15.45 2.00
N ALA A 69 -13.98 15.57 1.65
CA ALA A 69 -13.28 14.60 0.83
C ALA A 69 -12.08 14.00 1.58
N THR A 70 -11.76 12.75 1.26
CA THR A 70 -10.58 12.05 1.77
C THR A 70 -9.85 11.35 0.64
N ASN A 71 -8.54 11.44 0.64
CA ASN A 71 -7.61 10.84 -0.31
C ASN A 71 -6.73 9.82 0.40
N LEU A 72 -6.73 8.60 -0.13
CA LEU A 72 -5.85 7.52 0.30
C LEU A 72 -4.99 7.07 -0.88
N GLY A 73 -3.69 7.32 -0.78
CA GLY A 73 -2.68 6.88 -1.72
C GLY A 73 -1.88 5.72 -1.16
N ASN A 74 -1.59 4.72 -1.98
CA ASN A 74 -0.73 3.59 -1.63
C ASN A 74 0.16 3.22 -2.81
N MET A 75 1.47 3.24 -2.62
CA MET A 75 2.45 2.85 -3.62
C MET A 75 3.38 1.79 -3.04
N ARG A 76 3.43 0.62 -3.67
CA ARG A 76 4.34 -0.47 -3.34
C ARG A 76 5.30 -0.68 -4.48
N VAL A 77 6.59 -0.75 -4.17
CA VAL A 77 7.65 -1.06 -5.12
C VAL A 77 8.38 -2.28 -4.61
N THR A 78 8.55 -3.28 -5.45
CA THR A 78 9.35 -4.48 -5.16
C THR A 78 10.41 -4.63 -6.24
N TYR A 79 11.66 -4.82 -5.82
CA TYR A 79 12.77 -5.11 -6.69
C TYR A 79 13.52 -6.35 -6.21
N ASN A 80 13.55 -7.38 -7.04
CA ASN A 80 14.26 -8.64 -6.82
C ASN A 80 15.60 -8.57 -7.55
N PHE A 81 16.69 -8.47 -6.79
CA PHE A 81 18.06 -8.56 -7.32
C PHE A 81 18.35 -10.01 -7.75
N THR A 82 17.99 -10.96 -6.89
CA THR A 82 18.05 -12.41 -7.11
C THR A 82 16.81 -13.07 -6.47
N PRO A 83 16.56 -14.38 -6.67
CA PRO A 83 15.48 -15.08 -5.96
C PRO A 83 15.60 -15.04 -4.43
N SER A 84 16.81 -14.76 -3.90
CA SER A 84 17.09 -14.70 -2.46
C SER A 84 17.33 -13.28 -1.94
N ILE A 85 17.54 -12.28 -2.80
CA ILE A 85 17.84 -10.90 -2.41
C ILE A 85 16.83 -9.96 -3.06
N PHE A 86 16.03 -9.27 -2.24
CA PHE A 86 15.03 -8.34 -2.72
C PHE A 86 14.81 -7.18 -1.75
N THR A 87 14.33 -6.06 -2.29
CA THR A 87 13.87 -4.93 -1.51
C THR A 87 12.42 -4.62 -1.83
N GLN A 88 11.66 -4.17 -0.84
CA GLN A 88 10.29 -3.73 -0.98
C GLN A 88 10.10 -2.41 -0.24
N SER A 89 9.51 -1.43 -0.92
CA SER A 89 9.05 -0.18 -0.34
C SER A 89 7.53 -0.13 -0.37
N LEU A 90 6.91 0.40 0.68
CA LEU A 90 5.50 0.73 0.76
C LEU A 90 5.37 2.17 1.26
N ILE A 91 4.83 3.04 0.42
CA ILE A 91 4.53 4.42 0.75
C ILE A 91 3.01 4.57 0.80
N GLN A 92 2.51 5.19 1.85
CA GLN A 92 1.08 5.40 2.08
C GLN A 92 0.83 6.86 2.44
N TYR A 93 -0.25 7.41 1.90
CA TYR A 93 -0.69 8.78 2.12
C TYR A 93 -2.15 8.77 2.55
N ASN A 94 -2.48 9.45 3.63
CA ASN A 94 -3.85 9.55 4.15
C ASN A 94 -4.10 10.94 4.73
N ASP A 95 -4.82 11.75 3.97
CA ASP A 95 -5.15 13.14 4.35
C ASP A 95 -6.13 13.21 5.54
N ARG A 96 -7.03 12.24 5.70
CA ARG A 96 -7.97 12.20 6.84
C ARG A 96 -7.25 12.15 8.18
N THR A 97 -6.06 11.54 8.19
CA THR A 97 -5.23 11.43 9.39
C THR A 97 -4.02 12.36 9.34
N ASP A 98 -3.90 13.20 8.32
CA ASP A 98 -2.73 14.05 8.07
C ASP A 98 -1.41 13.27 8.17
N ARG A 99 -1.35 12.07 7.55
CA ARG A 99 -0.20 11.18 7.68
C ARG A 99 0.32 10.73 6.34
N TRP A 100 1.64 10.72 6.23
CA TRP A 100 2.35 9.90 5.26
C TRP A 100 3.17 8.84 6.00
N SER A 101 3.32 7.67 5.40
CA SER A 101 4.05 6.54 5.97
C SER A 101 4.89 5.88 4.91
N THR A 102 6.10 5.50 5.29
CA THR A 102 7.04 4.78 4.46
C THR A 102 7.53 3.56 5.23
N ASN A 103 7.51 2.42 4.56
CA ASN A 103 8.04 1.17 5.06
C ASN A 103 8.99 0.60 3.99
N LEU A 104 10.27 0.53 4.31
CA LEU A 104 11.29 -0.09 3.48
C LEU A 104 11.69 -1.42 4.12
N ARG A 105 11.79 -2.47 3.31
CA ARG A 105 12.24 -3.79 3.73
C ARG A 105 13.26 -4.33 2.75
N PHE A 106 14.45 -4.61 3.24
CA PHE A 106 15.47 -5.36 2.52
C PHE A 106 15.56 -6.77 3.11
N HIS A 107 15.58 -7.75 2.22
CA HIS A 107 15.67 -9.16 2.56
C HIS A 107 16.82 -9.78 1.78
N TRP A 108 17.73 -10.42 2.51
CA TRP A 108 18.75 -11.30 1.95
C TRP A 108 18.63 -12.66 2.63
N LEU A 109 17.97 -13.59 1.94
CA LEU A 109 17.68 -14.93 2.41
C LEU A 109 18.86 -15.87 2.16
N LEU A 110 19.16 -16.72 3.15
CA LEU A 110 20.09 -17.83 3.01
C LEU A 110 19.31 -19.12 2.69
N THR A 111 18.33 -19.46 3.54
CA THR A 111 17.32 -20.50 3.32
C THR A 111 15.92 -19.95 3.61
N ALA A 112 14.87 -20.77 3.43
CA ALA A 112 13.51 -20.36 3.79
C ALA A 112 13.43 -19.96 5.28
N GLY A 113 13.29 -18.65 5.54
CA GLY A 113 13.17 -18.11 6.90
C GLY A 113 14.48 -17.74 7.61
N THR A 114 15.64 -17.96 6.99
CA THR A 114 16.95 -17.52 7.52
C THR A 114 17.58 -16.47 6.62
N GLY A 115 18.40 -15.58 7.18
CA GLY A 115 19.04 -14.51 6.45
C GLY A 115 19.12 -13.20 7.20
N LEU A 116 19.44 -12.14 6.46
CA LEU A 116 19.48 -10.76 6.93
C LEU A 116 18.19 -10.04 6.51
N PHE A 117 17.60 -9.34 7.47
CA PHE A 117 16.38 -8.56 7.32
C PHE A 117 16.67 -7.16 7.83
N VAL A 118 16.47 -6.15 6.99
CA VAL A 118 16.60 -4.74 7.36
C VAL A 118 15.26 -4.08 7.08
N VAL A 119 14.68 -3.45 8.09
CA VAL A 119 13.38 -2.80 7.99
C VAL A 119 13.50 -1.37 8.51
N TYR A 120 13.08 -0.42 7.68
CA TYR A 120 12.91 0.97 8.06
C TYR A 120 11.43 1.32 7.99
N ASN A 121 10.92 1.92 9.07
CA ASN A 121 9.57 2.46 9.15
C ASN A 121 9.66 3.93 9.52
N ASP A 122 8.86 4.74 8.85
CA ASP A 122 8.73 6.16 9.12
C ASP A 122 7.28 6.57 8.89
N THR A 123 6.66 7.15 9.89
CA THR A 123 5.33 7.74 9.81
C THR A 123 5.45 9.16 10.32
N GLU A 124 5.00 10.09 9.50
CA GLU A 124 5.23 11.51 9.68
C GLU A 124 3.89 12.22 9.58
N SER A 125 3.70 13.21 10.45
CA SER A 125 2.48 14.01 10.50
C SER A 125 2.62 15.20 9.55
N MET A 126 1.62 15.46 8.71
CA MET A 126 1.65 16.54 7.71
C MET A 126 1.56 17.94 8.35
N ASN A 127 1.15 18.03 9.61
CA ASN A 127 1.02 19.26 10.39
C ASN A 127 2.27 19.63 11.21
N GLY A 128 3.41 18.95 11.00
CA GLY A 128 4.74 19.55 11.26
C GLY A 128 5.32 19.43 12.68
N LEU A 129 4.89 18.47 13.51
CA LEU A 129 5.47 18.24 14.84
C LEU A 129 6.55 17.13 14.89
N GLY A 130 7.02 16.67 13.73
CA GLY A 130 8.03 15.61 13.61
C GLY A 130 7.44 14.20 13.42
N PRO A 131 8.29 13.15 13.42
CA PRO A 131 7.87 11.79 13.13
C PRO A 131 6.95 11.26 14.23
N VAL A 132 5.77 10.78 13.82
CA VAL A 132 4.82 10.05 14.66
C VAL A 132 5.39 8.70 15.09
N ASN A 133 6.12 8.04 14.18
CA ASN A 133 6.81 6.79 14.45
C ASN A 133 8.02 6.65 13.53
N ARG A 134 9.17 6.31 14.08
CA ARG A 134 10.37 5.99 13.31
C ARG A 134 11.08 4.79 13.92
N ALA A 135 11.34 3.78 13.11
CA ALA A 135 12.03 2.58 13.57
C ALA A 135 12.98 2.06 12.48
N PHE A 136 14.20 1.77 12.89
CA PHE A 136 15.18 1.05 12.08
C PHE A 136 15.51 -0.27 12.78
N ILE A 137 15.26 -1.37 12.09
CA ILE A 137 15.35 -2.72 12.64
C ILE A 137 16.27 -3.53 11.76
N VAL A 138 17.28 -4.16 12.37
CA VAL A 138 18.14 -5.14 11.71
C VAL A 138 18.00 -6.46 12.43
N LYS A 139 17.74 -7.53 11.69
CA LYS A 139 17.60 -8.88 12.21
C LYS A 139 18.42 -9.85 11.36
N TYR A 140 19.21 -10.69 12.00
CA TYR A 140 19.92 -11.79 11.38
C TYR A 140 19.44 -13.11 11.98
N VAL A 141 19.10 -14.07 11.14
CA VAL A 141 18.62 -15.40 11.53
C VAL A 141 19.45 -16.45 10.84
N ARG A 142 19.95 -17.43 11.59
CA ARG A 142 20.71 -18.56 11.07
C ARG A 142 20.22 -19.84 11.72
N GLN A 143 20.02 -20.88 10.92
CA GLN A 143 19.71 -22.22 11.41
C GLN A 143 21.02 -22.98 11.63
N PHE A 144 21.09 -23.70 12.74
CA PHE A 144 22.16 -24.64 13.06
C PHE A 144 21.56 -26.04 13.13
N ASP A 145 22.21 -26.99 12.49
CA ASP A 145 21.90 -28.39 12.68
C ASP A 145 22.87 -28.95 13.73
N ILE A 146 22.33 -29.53 14.80
CA ILE A 146 23.09 -30.03 15.96
C ILE A 146 23.16 -31.57 15.93
N LEU A 147 22.39 -32.22 15.04
CA LEU A 147 22.40 -33.67 14.88
C LEU A 147 23.27 -34.00 13.68
N ARG A 148 24.52 -34.36 13.95
CA ARG A 148 25.42 -34.97 12.98
C ARG A 148 25.89 -36.32 13.50
#